data_AF-A0A314UZW2-F1
#
_entry.id   AF-A0A314UZW2-F1
#
_cell.length_a   1.000
_cell.length_b   1.000
_cell.length_c   1.000
_cell.angle_alpha   90.00
_cell.angle_beta   90.00
_cell.angle_gamma   90.00
#
_symmetry.space_group_name_H-M   'P 1'
#
loop_
_entity.id
_entity.type
_entity.pdbx_description
1 polymer ?
#
loop_
_entity_poly.entity_id
_entity_poly.type
_entity_poly.pdbx_seq_one_letter_code
_entity_poly.pdbx_strand_id
1 'polypeptide(L)'
;MALLSAVKAGIFVVQAAGNTGPSPKSMSSFSPWIFTVGSASHDRVYSNSIILGNNVTIPGVGLAPGTENDTMYTLISAVHALNNGTTVADDMYVGECQDPSKFNQDLIQGNLLICSYSIRFVLGISTVNHALETAKNLSAVGVVFYMDAFVIGFQLNPTPMKIPGIIIPSPEDSKVLLKYYNYSLERDNMTKRIVKFGALATICGEIMKPNLVAPGNSIWAAWSSVGADSVEFQGENFAMMSGTSMAAPHIAGLAHCGFVNATAALNPGLIFDSSYDNYMSFLCGINGSAPVVLNYTGESCWVYNSTITGADLNLPSITIAKLNQSRTVLRSVTNVGGNETYSVGWSAPFGVSVKVSPAHFYIASGEKQV
;
A
#
# COMPACT_ATOMS: atom_id res chain seq x y z
N MET A 1 -1.66 -0.73 28.03
CA MET A 1 -2.92 -0.36 28.69
C MET A 1 -3.37 1.09 28.42
N ALA A 2 -2.49 2.01 27.99
CA ALA A 2 -2.89 3.37 27.63
C ALA A 2 -4.09 3.47 26.65
N LEU A 3 -4.15 2.61 25.64
CA LEU A 3 -5.28 2.58 24.68
C LEU A 3 -6.60 2.14 25.32
N LEU A 4 -6.55 1.24 26.33
CA LEU A 4 -7.74 0.87 27.08
C LEU A 4 -8.23 2.03 27.95
N SER A 5 -7.32 2.81 28.53
CA SER A 5 -7.66 4.04 29.27
C SER A 5 -8.32 5.09 28.38
N ALA A 6 -7.90 5.21 27.12
CA ALA A 6 -8.58 6.07 26.13
C ALA A 6 -10.02 5.59 25.90
N VAL A 7 -10.24 4.29 25.73
CA VAL A 7 -11.59 3.71 25.59
C VAL A 7 -12.44 3.93 26.83
N LYS A 8 -11.85 3.84 28.04
CA LYS A 8 -12.53 4.19 29.30
C LYS A 8 -13.04 5.63 29.30
N ALA A 9 -12.31 6.55 28.67
CA ALA A 9 -12.68 7.95 28.50
C ALA A 9 -13.63 8.21 27.32
N GLY A 10 -14.14 7.17 26.64
CA GLY A 10 -15.01 7.30 25.48
C GLY A 10 -14.28 7.65 24.18
N ILE A 11 -12.95 7.51 24.13
CA ILE A 11 -12.15 7.79 22.94
C ILE A 11 -12.04 6.53 22.09
N PHE A 12 -12.51 6.61 20.84
CA PHE A 12 -12.37 5.54 19.86
C PHE A 12 -10.93 5.45 19.34
N VAL A 13 -10.35 4.24 19.35
CA VAL A 13 -8.95 4.00 19.00
C VAL A 13 -8.85 3.14 17.75
N VAL A 14 -8.15 3.66 16.74
CA VAL A 14 -7.86 2.97 15.48
C VAL A 14 -6.37 2.69 15.36
N GLN A 15 -5.99 1.47 14.96
CA GLN A 15 -4.60 1.10 14.79
C GLN A 15 -4.40 0.26 13.52
N ALA A 16 -3.28 0.49 12.82
CA ALA A 16 -2.83 -0.33 11.71
C ALA A 16 -2.54 -1.78 12.15
N ALA A 17 -2.94 -2.78 11.35
CA ALA A 17 -2.72 -4.19 11.65
C ALA A 17 -1.23 -4.61 11.60
N GLY A 18 -0.42 -3.92 10.79
CA GLY A 18 0.98 -4.27 10.49
C GLY A 18 1.14 -4.82 9.06
N ASN A 19 2.37 -4.73 8.52
CA ASN A 19 2.69 -5.05 7.12
C ASN A 19 3.54 -6.33 6.95
N THR A 20 3.59 -7.19 7.97
CA THR A 20 4.43 -8.42 8.03
C THR A 20 3.70 -9.68 7.56
N GLY A 21 2.53 -9.53 6.93
CA GLY A 21 1.81 -10.63 6.28
C GLY A 21 2.58 -11.24 5.10
N PRO A 22 2.07 -12.32 4.47
CA PRO A 22 0.76 -12.96 4.67
C PRO A 22 0.77 -14.12 5.68
N SER A 23 1.91 -14.39 6.32
CA SER A 23 2.04 -15.52 7.26
C SER A 23 1.01 -15.44 8.39
N PRO A 24 0.44 -16.58 8.85
CA PRO A 24 -0.48 -16.59 9.99
C PRO A 24 0.15 -15.95 11.23
N LYS A 25 -0.66 -15.22 12.03
CA LYS A 25 -0.25 -14.55 13.27
C LYS A 25 0.81 -13.43 13.08
N SER A 26 0.87 -12.82 11.90
CA SER A 26 1.75 -11.67 11.61
C SER A 26 1.21 -10.33 12.13
N MET A 27 -0.06 -10.26 12.51
CA MET A 27 -0.72 -9.03 12.97
C MET A 27 -0.20 -8.57 14.34
N SER A 28 0.15 -7.29 14.42
CA SER A 28 0.69 -6.67 15.65
C SER A 28 -0.38 -5.98 16.51
N SER A 29 -1.54 -5.64 15.94
CA SER A 29 -2.66 -5.01 16.66
C SER A 29 -3.83 -5.98 16.84
N PHE A 30 -3.99 -6.55 18.03
CA PHE A 30 -4.96 -7.63 18.32
C PHE A 30 -5.82 -7.38 19.57
N SER A 31 -5.72 -6.21 20.20
CA SER A 31 -6.48 -5.95 21.43
C SER A 31 -7.97 -5.74 21.11
N PRO A 32 -8.92 -6.34 21.85
CA PRO A 32 -10.36 -6.31 21.51
C PRO A 32 -11.01 -4.92 21.53
N TRP A 33 -10.43 -3.96 22.24
CA TRP A 33 -10.89 -2.57 22.33
C TRP A 33 -10.22 -1.66 21.29
N ILE A 34 -9.37 -2.20 20.43
CA ILE A 34 -8.73 -1.47 19.34
C ILE A 34 -9.43 -1.85 18.05
N PHE A 35 -9.74 -0.83 17.26
CA PHE A 35 -10.19 -1.02 15.91
C PHE A 35 -8.97 -1.27 15.01
N THR A 36 -8.70 -2.55 14.70
CA THR A 36 -7.57 -2.94 13.85
C THR A 36 -7.91 -2.83 12.36
N VAL A 37 -7.04 -2.16 11.60
CA VAL A 37 -7.26 -1.85 10.18
C VAL A 37 -6.28 -2.61 9.27
N GLY A 38 -6.83 -3.45 8.40
CA GLY A 38 -6.12 -4.04 7.26
C GLY A 38 -6.02 -3.06 6.09
N SER A 39 -5.01 -3.24 5.23
CA SER A 39 -4.84 -2.46 4.00
C SER A 39 -5.43 -3.22 2.83
N ALA A 40 -6.21 -2.54 2.00
CA ALA A 40 -6.66 -3.04 0.72
C ALA A 40 -6.23 -2.09 -0.40
N SER A 41 -6.06 -2.66 -1.60
CA SER A 41 -5.93 -1.86 -2.81
C SER A 41 -7.25 -1.20 -3.14
N HIS A 42 -7.19 0.06 -3.59
CA HIS A 42 -8.28 0.70 -4.31
C HIS A 42 -8.14 0.39 -5.80
N ASP A 43 -9.18 0.61 -6.57
CA ASP A 43 -9.20 0.53 -8.04
C ASP A 43 -8.58 1.76 -8.73
N ARG A 44 -7.91 2.66 -8.00
CA ARG A 44 -7.13 3.72 -8.64
C ARG A 44 -5.89 3.07 -9.20
N VAL A 45 -5.79 3.06 -10.51
CA VAL A 45 -4.59 2.63 -11.20
C VAL A 45 -4.01 3.87 -11.87
N TYR A 46 -2.81 4.24 -11.46
CA TYR A 46 -2.00 5.22 -12.18
C TYR A 46 -1.31 4.45 -13.30
N SER A 47 -1.97 4.42 -14.46
CA SER A 47 -1.46 3.74 -15.65
C SER A 47 -0.46 4.65 -16.33
N ASN A 48 0.81 4.30 -16.18
CA ASN A 48 1.89 4.85 -16.99
C ASN A 48 2.30 3.76 -17.98
N SER A 49 2.51 4.10 -19.24
CA SER A 49 2.96 3.14 -20.24
C SER A 49 3.88 3.79 -21.24
N ILE A 50 4.73 2.98 -21.86
CA ILE A 50 5.61 3.43 -22.93
C ILE A 50 5.25 2.67 -24.19
N ILE A 51 4.95 3.41 -25.26
CA ILE A 51 4.69 2.85 -26.58
C ILE A 51 5.98 2.95 -27.38
N LEU A 52 6.50 1.81 -27.80
CA LEU A 52 7.70 1.70 -28.61
C LEU A 52 7.39 1.90 -30.09
N GLY A 53 8.38 2.30 -30.90
CA GLY A 53 8.21 2.53 -32.34
C GLY A 53 7.83 1.28 -33.15
N ASN A 54 7.94 0.08 -32.58
CA ASN A 54 7.41 -1.17 -33.14
C ASN A 54 5.96 -1.47 -32.69
N ASN A 55 5.26 -0.49 -32.12
CA ASN A 55 3.89 -0.56 -31.64
C ASN A 55 3.67 -1.52 -30.44
N VAL A 56 4.75 -1.92 -29.76
CA VAL A 56 4.65 -2.65 -28.49
C VAL A 56 4.44 -1.64 -27.37
N THR A 57 3.41 -1.88 -26.54
CA THR A 57 3.15 -1.07 -25.35
C THR A 57 3.65 -1.81 -24.12
N ILE A 58 4.50 -1.16 -23.31
CA ILE A 58 5.01 -1.72 -22.07
C ILE A 58 4.37 -0.98 -20.90
N PRO A 59 3.72 -1.68 -19.95
CA PRO A 59 3.16 -1.06 -18.76
C PRO A 59 4.27 -0.66 -17.77
N GLY A 60 4.04 0.42 -17.03
CA GLY A 60 4.94 0.87 -15.98
C GLY A 60 4.21 1.62 -14.88
N VAL A 61 5.00 2.11 -13.93
CA VAL A 61 4.59 2.90 -12.78
C VAL A 61 5.35 4.22 -12.77
N GLY A 62 4.87 5.20 -12.02
CA GLY A 62 5.48 6.53 -11.94
C GLY A 62 4.46 7.62 -12.22
N LEU A 63 4.54 8.70 -11.44
CA LEU A 63 3.61 9.82 -11.49
C LEU A 63 4.25 10.96 -12.28
N ALA A 64 4.33 10.77 -13.60
CA ALA A 64 4.96 11.71 -14.52
C ALA A 64 3.94 12.23 -15.54
N PRO A 65 4.14 13.44 -16.09
CA PRO A 65 3.45 13.83 -17.30
C PRO A 65 3.82 12.88 -18.46
N GLY A 66 2.91 12.69 -19.41
CA GLY A 66 3.26 12.04 -20.68
C GLY A 66 4.17 12.95 -21.53
N THR A 67 4.77 12.38 -22.57
CA THR A 67 5.46 13.15 -23.61
C THR A 67 4.47 13.95 -24.47
N GLU A 68 4.91 15.07 -25.07
CA GLU A 68 4.03 15.97 -25.80
C GLU A 68 3.44 15.34 -27.08
N ASN A 69 2.11 15.45 -27.25
CA ASN A 69 1.35 15.19 -28.49
C ASN A 69 1.72 13.89 -29.24
N ASP A 70 1.88 12.77 -28.51
CA ASP A 70 2.25 11.46 -29.07
C ASP A 70 3.56 11.45 -29.89
N THR A 71 4.42 12.44 -29.68
CA THR A 71 5.68 12.54 -30.40
C THR A 71 6.61 11.41 -29.95
N MET A 72 7.16 10.68 -30.92
CA MET A 72 8.13 9.63 -30.66
C MET A 72 9.52 10.24 -30.52
N TYR A 73 10.19 9.92 -29.42
CA TYR A 73 11.55 10.37 -29.11
C TYR A 73 12.54 9.22 -29.22
N THR A 74 13.79 9.53 -29.57
CA THR A 74 14.84 8.51 -29.62
C THR A 74 15.15 8.02 -28.21
N LEU A 75 15.27 6.71 -28.07
CA LEU A 75 15.75 6.08 -26.85
C LEU A 75 17.26 6.01 -26.87
N ILE A 76 17.90 6.49 -25.80
CA ILE A 76 19.35 6.48 -25.63
C ILE A 76 19.66 5.82 -24.28
N SER A 77 20.39 4.70 -24.30
CA SER A 77 20.82 4.06 -23.05
C SER A 77 22.01 4.77 -22.43
N ALA A 78 21.97 4.96 -21.11
CA ALA A 78 23.04 5.55 -20.32
C ALA A 78 24.43 4.96 -20.65
N VAL A 79 24.53 3.64 -20.78
CA VAL A 79 25.80 2.95 -21.10
C VAL A 79 26.33 3.24 -22.51
N HIS A 80 25.48 3.69 -23.43
CA HIS A 80 25.86 4.07 -24.79
C HIS A 80 26.04 5.58 -24.98
N ALA A 81 25.76 6.38 -23.94
CA ALA A 81 25.86 7.84 -23.97
C ALA A 81 27.09 8.36 -23.21
N LEU A 82 28.08 7.54 -22.93
CA LEU A 82 29.28 7.92 -22.16
C LEU A 82 30.22 8.87 -22.93
N ASN A 83 30.81 9.84 -22.23
CA ASN A 83 31.77 10.80 -22.79
C ASN A 83 33.08 10.16 -23.29
N ASN A 84 33.56 9.13 -22.62
CA ASN A 84 34.80 8.43 -22.95
C ASN A 84 34.56 6.92 -23.01
N GLY A 85 34.91 6.29 -24.14
CA GLY A 85 34.85 4.82 -24.30
C GLY A 85 35.84 4.02 -23.45
N THR A 86 36.49 4.66 -22.46
CA THR A 86 37.55 4.10 -21.59
C THR A 86 37.14 3.99 -20.12
N THR A 87 36.00 4.55 -19.70
CA THR A 87 35.48 4.28 -18.36
C THR A 87 34.83 2.91 -18.38
N VAL A 88 35.56 1.97 -17.77
CA VAL A 88 35.25 0.57 -17.49
C VAL A 88 33.78 0.22 -17.69
N ALA A 89 33.52 -0.73 -18.58
CA ALA A 89 32.23 -1.40 -18.73
C ALA A 89 31.72 -2.10 -17.44
N ASP A 90 32.47 -2.01 -16.33
CA ASP A 90 32.15 -2.55 -15.00
C ASP A 90 31.63 -1.51 -14.00
N ASP A 91 31.52 -0.23 -14.36
CA ASP A 91 30.91 0.74 -13.44
C ASP A 91 29.38 0.58 -13.51
N MET A 92 28.89 -0.47 -12.80
CA MET A 92 27.48 -0.85 -12.66
C MET A 92 26.55 0.35 -12.33
N TYR A 93 27.14 1.44 -11.84
CA TYR A 93 26.47 2.65 -11.38
C TYR A 93 26.18 3.65 -12.50
N VAL A 94 26.87 3.58 -13.65
CA VAL A 94 26.60 4.47 -14.80
C VAL A 94 25.19 4.24 -15.34
N GLY A 95 24.73 2.98 -15.33
CA GLY A 95 23.38 2.64 -15.78
C GLY A 95 22.29 3.38 -15.00
N GLU A 96 22.55 3.77 -13.75
CA GLU A 96 21.56 4.38 -12.86
C GLU A 96 21.36 5.88 -13.08
N CYS A 97 22.10 6.50 -14.02
CA CYS A 97 21.98 7.91 -14.38
C CYS A 97 22.16 8.89 -13.20
N GLN A 98 23.04 8.59 -12.25
CA GLN A 98 23.19 9.40 -11.04
C GLN A 98 24.19 10.58 -11.17
N ASP A 99 24.99 10.64 -12.25
CA ASP A 99 26.01 11.67 -12.44
C ASP A 99 26.01 12.19 -13.89
N PRO A 100 25.65 13.47 -14.13
CA PRO A 100 25.58 14.04 -15.49
C PRO A 100 26.95 14.15 -16.16
N SER A 101 28.05 14.26 -15.40
CA SER A 101 29.39 14.47 -15.96
C SER A 101 29.92 13.28 -16.78
N LYS A 102 29.32 12.10 -16.57
CA LYS A 102 29.68 10.88 -17.28
C LYS A 102 29.11 10.82 -18.69
N PHE A 103 28.11 11.62 -19.01
CA PHE A 103 27.34 11.49 -20.24
C PHE A 103 27.62 12.60 -21.24
N ASN A 104 27.53 12.24 -22.52
CA ASN A 104 27.60 13.15 -23.64
C ASN A 104 26.23 13.79 -23.85
N GLN A 105 26.17 15.09 -23.56
CA GLN A 105 24.96 15.88 -23.66
C GLN A 105 24.38 15.91 -25.08
N ASP A 106 25.23 15.96 -26.11
CA ASP A 106 24.77 16.05 -27.51
C ASP A 106 24.00 14.81 -27.96
N LEU A 107 24.27 13.65 -27.35
CA LEU A 107 23.53 12.41 -27.63
C LEU A 107 22.18 12.36 -26.91
N ILE A 108 22.09 12.96 -25.72
CA ILE A 108 20.93 12.84 -24.82
C ILE A 108 19.94 13.98 -25.01
N GLN A 109 20.42 15.17 -25.37
CA GLN A 109 19.61 16.35 -25.53
C GLN A 109 18.47 16.10 -26.54
N GLY A 110 17.23 16.36 -26.12
CA GLY A 110 16.04 16.15 -26.95
C GLY A 110 15.57 14.69 -27.06
N ASN A 111 16.18 13.75 -26.32
CA ASN A 111 15.88 12.32 -26.38
C ASN A 111 15.43 11.76 -25.02
N LEU A 112 14.93 10.51 -25.02
CA LEU A 112 14.59 9.77 -23.81
C LEU A 112 15.82 9.00 -23.30
N LEU A 113 16.19 9.23 -22.04
CA LEU A 113 17.32 8.57 -21.39
C LEU A 113 16.87 7.28 -20.71
N ILE A 114 17.45 6.13 -21.09
CA ILE A 114 17.19 4.84 -20.44
C ILE A 114 18.19 4.64 -19.30
N CYS A 115 17.66 4.42 -18.10
CA CYS A 115 18.39 4.20 -16.87
C CYS A 115 18.00 2.85 -16.24
N SER A 116 18.93 2.15 -15.61
CA SER A 116 18.65 0.99 -14.77
C SER A 116 18.31 1.44 -13.35
N TYR A 117 17.57 0.60 -12.62
CA TYR A 117 17.53 0.69 -11.16
C TYR A 117 17.91 -0.66 -10.54
N SER A 118 18.66 -0.59 -9.44
CA SER A 118 19.24 -1.74 -8.73
C SER A 118 18.93 -1.71 -7.23
N ILE A 119 19.51 -2.64 -6.47
CA ILE A 119 19.48 -2.66 -4.99
C ILE A 119 19.94 -1.34 -4.36
N ARG A 120 20.73 -0.51 -5.06
CA ARG A 120 21.20 0.79 -4.56
C ARG A 120 20.06 1.79 -4.34
N PHE A 121 18.96 1.66 -5.07
CA PHE A 121 17.76 2.44 -4.83
C PHE A 121 17.10 2.04 -3.51
N VAL A 122 17.11 0.74 -3.17
CA VAL A 122 16.63 0.23 -1.86
C VAL A 122 17.48 0.77 -0.70
N LEU A 123 18.80 0.86 -0.92
CA LEU A 123 19.73 1.39 0.08
C LEU A 123 19.73 2.92 0.17
N GLY A 124 18.99 3.62 -0.69
CA GLY A 124 18.93 5.08 -0.73
C GLY A 124 20.20 5.76 -1.25
N ILE A 125 21.12 5.01 -1.87
CA ILE A 125 22.38 5.53 -2.42
C ILE A 125 22.15 6.13 -3.82
N SER A 126 21.22 5.54 -4.56
CA SER A 126 20.78 6.02 -5.87
C SER A 126 19.30 6.38 -5.77
N THR A 127 18.87 7.46 -6.42
CA THR A 127 17.48 7.92 -6.31
C THR A 127 16.90 8.27 -7.66
N VAL A 128 15.58 8.12 -7.78
CA VAL A 128 14.83 8.57 -8.97
C VAL A 128 15.01 10.09 -9.14
N ASN A 129 14.98 10.86 -8.06
CA ASN A 129 15.14 12.32 -8.09
C ASN A 129 16.50 12.76 -8.65
N HIS A 130 17.61 12.17 -8.20
CA HIS A 130 18.93 12.46 -8.77
C HIS A 130 19.04 12.08 -10.25
N ALA A 131 18.42 10.97 -10.66
CA ALA A 131 18.40 10.59 -12.07
C ALA A 131 17.55 11.57 -12.91
N LEU A 132 16.44 12.08 -12.38
CA LEU A 132 15.65 13.13 -13.02
C LEU A 132 16.42 14.46 -13.10
N GLU A 133 17.19 14.83 -12.08
CA GLU A 133 18.07 16.00 -12.10
C GLU A 133 19.18 15.85 -13.14
N THR A 134 19.81 14.68 -13.21
CA THR A 134 20.80 14.35 -14.24
C THR A 134 20.21 14.49 -15.64
N ALA A 135 19.03 13.91 -15.88
CA ALA A 135 18.33 13.99 -17.15
C ALA A 135 17.99 15.44 -17.53
N LYS A 136 17.53 16.26 -16.57
CA LYS A 136 17.30 17.69 -16.77
C LYS A 136 18.58 18.45 -17.13
N ASN A 137 19.67 18.20 -16.43
CA ASN A 137 20.97 18.83 -16.72
C ASN A 137 21.46 18.50 -18.12
N LEU A 138 21.16 17.29 -18.61
CA LEU A 138 21.49 16.82 -19.96
C LEU A 138 20.45 17.24 -21.02
N SER A 139 19.43 18.02 -20.65
CA SER A 139 18.33 18.44 -21.53
C SER A 139 17.59 17.26 -22.19
N ALA A 140 17.49 16.14 -21.48
CA ALA A 140 16.68 15.00 -21.89
C ALA A 140 15.18 15.36 -21.84
N VAL A 141 14.40 14.78 -22.75
CA VAL A 141 12.94 14.94 -22.78
C VAL A 141 12.28 14.17 -21.65
N GLY A 142 12.88 13.05 -21.25
CA GLY A 142 12.33 12.19 -20.21
C GLY A 142 13.22 11.01 -19.87
N VAL A 143 12.78 10.21 -18.89
CA VAL A 143 13.57 9.11 -18.33
C VAL A 143 12.78 7.80 -18.32
N VAL A 144 13.41 6.72 -18.77
CA VAL A 144 12.84 5.38 -18.75
C VAL A 144 13.67 4.51 -17.82
N PHE A 145 13.10 4.13 -16.68
CA PHE A 145 13.74 3.22 -15.74
C PHE A 145 13.37 1.77 -16.04
N TYR A 146 14.37 0.91 -16.18
CA TYR A 146 14.18 -0.54 -16.30
C TYR A 146 14.79 -1.27 -15.11
N MET A 147 14.18 -2.40 -14.78
CA MET A 147 14.62 -3.27 -13.69
C MET A 147 15.88 -4.03 -14.09
N ASP A 148 16.95 -3.89 -13.31
CA ASP A 148 18.12 -4.74 -13.49
C ASP A 148 17.80 -6.20 -13.12
N ALA A 149 18.32 -7.15 -13.92
CA ALA A 149 18.00 -8.57 -13.79
C ALA A 149 18.46 -9.21 -12.46
N PHE A 150 19.38 -8.56 -11.73
CA PHE A 150 19.87 -9.03 -10.43
C PHE A 150 19.00 -8.60 -9.25
N VAL A 151 17.98 -7.76 -9.46
CA VAL A 151 17.01 -7.41 -8.43
C VAL A 151 15.88 -8.44 -8.45
N ILE A 152 15.60 -9.07 -7.31
CA ILE A 152 14.45 -9.97 -7.15
C ILE A 152 13.57 -9.47 -6.00
N GLY A 153 12.27 -9.33 -6.26
CA GLY A 153 11.27 -9.02 -5.23
C GLY A 153 11.19 -7.57 -4.76
N PHE A 154 11.91 -6.63 -5.39
CA PHE A 154 11.78 -5.19 -5.11
C PHE A 154 11.19 -4.44 -6.31
N GLN A 155 10.13 -3.68 -6.06
CA GLN A 155 9.51 -2.78 -7.02
C GLN A 155 9.58 -1.37 -6.45
N LEU A 156 10.04 -0.42 -7.26
CA LEU A 156 9.99 0.99 -6.88
C LEU A 156 8.53 1.42 -6.75
N ASN A 157 8.24 2.21 -5.70
CA ASN A 157 6.95 2.84 -5.56
C ASN A 157 6.74 3.85 -6.70
N PRO A 158 5.50 4.14 -7.11
CA PRO A 158 5.22 5.22 -8.04
C PRO A 158 5.73 6.57 -7.49
N THR A 159 6.87 7.05 -8.02
CA THR A 159 7.47 8.32 -7.60
C THR A 159 6.96 9.48 -8.48
N PRO A 160 6.63 10.65 -7.91
CA PRO A 160 6.43 11.90 -8.65
C PRO A 160 7.63 12.24 -9.53
N MET A 161 7.39 12.54 -10.81
CA MET A 161 8.43 12.99 -11.73
C MET A 161 8.05 14.33 -12.36
N LYS A 162 8.99 15.28 -12.34
CA LYS A 162 8.79 16.64 -12.86
C LYS A 162 9.01 16.76 -14.38
N ILE A 163 9.46 15.68 -15.02
CA ILE A 163 9.62 15.52 -16.47
C ILE A 163 8.98 14.19 -16.88
N PRO A 164 8.66 13.99 -18.17
CA PRO A 164 8.16 12.71 -18.64
C PRO A 164 9.04 11.55 -18.18
N GLY A 165 8.41 10.52 -17.65
CA GLY A 165 9.16 9.38 -17.17
C GLY A 165 8.29 8.19 -16.79
N ILE A 166 8.91 7.02 -16.81
CA ILE A 166 8.25 5.75 -16.52
C ILE A 166 9.24 4.82 -15.81
N ILE A 167 8.72 4.03 -14.88
CA ILE A 167 9.44 2.95 -14.22
C ILE A 167 8.81 1.64 -14.64
N ILE A 168 9.60 0.73 -15.22
CA ILE A 168 9.12 -0.60 -15.62
C ILE A 168 9.44 -1.57 -14.48
N PRO A 169 8.44 -1.99 -13.67
CA PRO A 169 8.67 -2.78 -12.47
C PRO A 169 8.85 -4.28 -12.75
N SER A 170 8.61 -4.73 -13.98
CA SER A 170 8.75 -6.14 -14.38
C SER A 170 10.09 -6.40 -15.04
N PRO A 171 10.82 -7.45 -14.64
CA PRO A 171 12.06 -7.86 -15.30
C PRO A 171 11.80 -8.44 -16.69
N GLU A 172 10.64 -9.05 -16.96
CA GLU A 172 10.24 -9.53 -18.28
C GLU A 172 10.03 -8.37 -19.24
N ASP A 173 9.27 -7.36 -18.82
CA ASP A 173 9.01 -6.16 -19.63
C ASP A 173 10.28 -5.33 -19.85
N SER A 174 11.15 -5.26 -18.84
CA SER A 174 12.47 -4.64 -18.96
C SER A 174 13.33 -5.33 -20.02
N LYS A 175 13.29 -6.67 -20.12
CA LYS A 175 13.97 -7.41 -21.19
C LYS A 175 13.40 -7.10 -22.57
N VAL A 176 12.08 -6.90 -22.69
CA VAL A 176 11.44 -6.52 -23.96
C VAL A 176 11.96 -5.15 -24.42
N LEU A 177 11.99 -4.16 -23.53
CA LEU A 177 12.55 -2.83 -23.82
C LEU A 177 14.00 -2.92 -24.30
N LEU A 178 14.86 -3.61 -23.54
CA LEU A 178 16.29 -3.72 -23.85
C LEU A 178 16.55 -4.48 -25.15
N LYS A 179 15.74 -5.51 -25.45
CA LYS A 179 15.83 -6.27 -26.71
C LYS A 179 15.45 -5.38 -27.90
N TYR A 180 14.37 -4.61 -27.78
CA TYR A 180 13.96 -3.65 -28.81
C TYR A 180 15.03 -2.59 -29.04
N TYR A 181 15.56 -2.00 -27.97
CA TYR A 181 16.63 -1.01 -28.04
C TYR A 181 17.85 -1.56 -28.78
N ASN A 182 18.38 -2.71 -28.35
CA ASN A 182 19.57 -3.30 -28.96
C ASN A 182 19.38 -3.72 -30.42
N TYR A 183 18.20 -4.23 -30.78
CA TYR A 183 17.88 -4.57 -32.15
C TYR A 183 17.84 -3.34 -33.08
N SER A 184 17.48 -2.19 -32.54
CA SER A 184 17.34 -0.93 -33.28
C SER A 184 18.64 -0.12 -33.36
N LEU A 185 19.76 -0.66 -32.87
CA LEU A 185 21.08 -0.02 -32.96
C LEU A 185 21.73 -0.34 -34.31
N GLU A 186 22.08 0.70 -35.06
CA GLU A 186 22.93 0.54 -36.23
C GLU A 186 24.40 0.64 -35.79
N ARG A 187 25.19 -0.40 -36.09
CA ARG A 187 26.61 -0.49 -35.72
C ARG A 187 27.47 -0.59 -36.97
N ASP A 188 28.60 0.11 -36.95
CA ASP A 188 29.60 0.01 -37.99
C ASP A 188 30.17 -1.42 -38.06
N ASN A 189 30.29 -1.96 -39.27
CA ASN A 189 30.64 -3.37 -39.46
C ASN A 189 32.06 -3.70 -39.00
N MET A 190 32.99 -2.75 -39.09
CA MET A 190 34.40 -2.96 -38.75
C MET A 190 34.70 -2.62 -37.28
N THR A 191 34.25 -1.47 -36.80
CA THR A 191 34.58 -0.95 -35.47
C THR A 191 33.59 -1.38 -34.39
N LYS A 192 32.42 -1.93 -34.79
CA LYS A 192 31.29 -2.28 -33.92
C LYS A 192 30.75 -1.12 -33.07
N ARG A 193 31.19 0.11 -33.37
CA ARG A 193 30.68 1.35 -32.74
C ARG A 193 29.28 1.64 -33.25
N ILE A 194 28.46 2.20 -32.37
CA ILE A 194 27.11 2.64 -32.72
C ILE A 194 27.24 3.88 -33.60
N VAL A 195 26.64 3.82 -34.79
CA VAL A 195 26.62 4.94 -35.73
C VAL A 195 25.29 5.68 -35.70
N LYS A 196 24.21 5.01 -35.30
CA LYS A 196 22.88 5.60 -35.20
C LYS A 196 21.99 4.85 -34.21
N PHE A 197 21.17 5.61 -33.50
CA PHE A 197 20.15 5.12 -32.58
C PHE A 197 18.79 5.15 -33.29
N GLY A 198 18.23 3.97 -33.58
CA GLY A 198 16.95 3.84 -34.30
C GLY A 198 15.74 3.51 -33.41
N ALA A 199 15.94 3.31 -32.11
CA ALA A 199 14.86 3.01 -31.16
C ALA A 199 14.06 4.28 -30.85
N LEU A 200 12.74 4.21 -31.01
CA LEU A 200 11.82 5.32 -30.77
C LEU A 200 10.80 4.93 -29.70
N ALA A 201 10.36 5.87 -28.88
CA ALA A 201 9.29 5.65 -27.91
C ALA A 201 8.56 6.94 -27.50
N THR A 202 7.34 6.78 -26.99
CA THR A 202 6.53 7.84 -26.35
C THR A 202 6.00 7.33 -25.01
N ILE A 203 5.91 8.22 -24.00
CA ILE A 203 5.43 7.90 -22.64
C ILE A 203 4.01 8.44 -22.49
N CYS A 204 3.07 7.56 -22.15
CA CYS A 204 1.66 7.86 -21.95
C CYS A 204 1.34 7.83 -20.44
N GLY A 205 0.89 8.96 -19.89
CA GLY A 205 0.40 9.06 -18.52
C GLY A 205 -1.13 9.19 -18.49
N GLU A 206 -1.83 8.21 -17.93
CA GLU A 206 -3.29 8.24 -17.75
C GLU A 206 -3.68 8.04 -16.28
N ILE A 207 -4.76 8.72 -15.86
CA ILE A 207 -5.34 8.60 -14.52
C ILE A 207 -6.74 7.99 -14.65
N MET A 208 -6.92 6.75 -14.17
CA MET A 208 -8.23 6.10 -14.15
C MET A 208 -8.86 6.14 -12.73
N LYS A 209 -10.18 6.34 -12.68
CA LYS A 209 -10.92 6.65 -11.43
C LYS A 209 -11.40 5.41 -10.67
N PRO A 210 -11.54 5.50 -9.33
CA PRO A 210 -11.89 4.34 -8.50
C PRO A 210 -13.09 4.43 -7.49
N ASN A 211 -13.66 3.26 -7.11
CA ASN A 211 -14.68 2.86 -6.15
C ASN A 211 -14.17 1.83 -5.06
N LEU A 212 -14.64 2.01 -3.81
CA LEU A 212 -13.95 1.83 -2.51
C LEU A 212 -13.54 0.43 -1.92
N VAL A 213 -12.76 0.47 -0.82
CA VAL A 213 -12.59 -0.20 0.54
C VAL A 213 -11.60 0.76 1.24
N ALA A 214 -11.42 0.81 2.59
CA ALA A 214 -10.43 1.68 3.26
C ALA A 214 -9.05 1.65 2.57
N PRO A 215 -8.71 2.68 1.78
CA PRO A 215 -7.59 2.61 0.88
C PRO A 215 -6.28 2.65 1.68
N GLY A 216 -5.42 1.66 1.48
CA GLY A 216 -4.09 1.65 2.10
C GLY A 216 -2.95 1.41 1.13
N ASN A 217 -3.23 1.17 -0.16
CA ASN A 217 -2.21 1.02 -1.19
C ASN A 217 -2.20 2.25 -2.11
N SER A 218 -1.02 2.82 -2.38
CA SER A 218 -0.83 3.96 -3.28
C SER A 218 -1.63 5.22 -2.91
N ILE A 219 -1.64 5.56 -1.62
CA ILE A 219 -2.38 6.68 -1.06
C ILE A 219 -1.58 7.97 -1.20
N TRP A 220 -2.16 8.95 -1.89
CA TRP A 220 -1.63 10.29 -2.03
C TRP A 220 -2.02 11.15 -0.82
N ALA A 221 -1.05 11.56 -0.03
CA ALA A 221 -1.27 12.36 1.17
C ALA A 221 -0.20 13.45 1.32
N ALA A 222 -0.46 14.42 2.20
CA ALA A 222 0.49 15.48 2.51
C ALA A 222 1.79 14.89 3.05
N TRP A 223 2.91 15.48 2.63
CA TRP A 223 4.26 15.13 3.06
C TRP A 223 5.01 16.39 3.47
N SER A 224 5.92 16.24 4.43
CA SER A 224 6.76 17.36 4.84
C SER A 224 7.91 17.51 3.84
N SER A 225 8.07 18.69 3.26
CA SER A 225 9.17 18.98 2.33
C SER A 225 10.56 18.82 2.96
N VAL A 226 10.65 18.86 4.29
CA VAL A 226 11.88 18.61 5.08
C VAL A 226 11.94 17.19 5.65
N GLY A 227 10.97 16.33 5.32
CA GLY A 227 10.93 14.94 5.77
C GLY A 227 12.06 14.11 5.16
N ALA A 228 12.84 13.45 6.02
CA ALA A 228 13.99 12.63 5.62
C ALA A 228 13.71 11.12 5.64
N ASP A 229 12.54 10.70 6.13
CA ASP A 229 12.17 9.28 6.32
C ASP A 229 12.06 8.49 5.00
N SER A 230 11.93 9.18 3.87
CA SER A 230 11.91 8.57 2.54
C SER A 230 12.60 9.51 1.56
N VAL A 231 13.81 9.13 1.15
CA VAL A 231 14.68 9.94 0.27
C VAL A 231 13.98 10.29 -1.05
N GLU A 232 13.12 9.39 -1.53
CA GLU A 232 12.32 9.54 -2.75
C GLU A 232 11.35 10.75 -2.72
N PHE A 233 10.93 11.19 -1.53
CA PHE A 233 9.96 12.28 -1.35
C PHE A 233 10.59 13.54 -0.71
N GLN A 234 11.92 13.62 -0.63
CA GLN A 234 12.59 14.82 -0.11
C GLN A 234 12.28 16.04 -0.98
N GLY A 235 11.91 17.15 -0.34
CA GLY A 235 11.49 18.38 -1.02
C GLY A 235 10.07 18.36 -1.58
N GLU A 236 9.34 17.25 -1.48
CA GLU A 236 7.97 17.14 -1.96
C GLU A 236 6.95 17.46 -0.86
N ASN A 237 5.83 18.09 -1.25
CA ASN A 237 4.74 18.45 -0.33
C ASN A 237 3.67 17.34 -0.21
N PHE A 238 3.78 16.31 -1.06
CA PHE A 238 2.88 15.18 -1.10
C PHE A 238 3.67 13.93 -1.45
N ALA A 239 3.25 12.79 -0.92
CA ALA A 239 3.87 11.51 -1.17
C ALA A 239 2.80 10.45 -1.45
N MET A 240 3.17 9.45 -2.25
CA MET A 240 2.36 8.27 -2.48
C MET A 240 2.93 7.11 -1.67
N MET A 241 2.14 6.60 -0.72
CA MET A 241 2.61 5.53 0.17
C MET A 241 1.61 4.38 0.27
N SER A 242 2.15 3.21 0.62
CA SER A 242 1.37 1.98 0.82
C SER A 242 1.62 1.39 2.20
N GLY A 243 0.56 0.91 2.84
CA GLY A 243 0.62 0.21 4.11
C GLY A 243 -0.68 0.31 4.91
N THR A 244 -0.80 -0.54 5.93
CA THR A 244 -1.87 -0.44 6.94
C THR A 244 -1.85 0.90 7.69
N SER A 245 -0.70 1.57 7.73
CA SER A 245 -0.52 2.94 8.19
C SER A 245 -1.28 3.98 7.37
N MET A 246 -1.54 3.72 6.08
CA MET A 246 -2.32 4.62 5.22
C MET A 246 -3.82 4.29 5.27
N ALA A 247 -4.19 3.05 5.57
CA ALA A 247 -5.59 2.65 5.76
C ALA A 247 -6.16 3.11 7.13
N ALA A 248 -5.37 3.03 8.20
CA ALA A 248 -5.79 3.43 9.55
C ALA A 248 -6.39 4.85 9.65
N PRO A 249 -5.81 5.93 9.08
CA PRO A 249 -6.40 7.27 9.15
C PRO A 249 -7.73 7.39 8.40
N HIS A 250 -7.95 6.61 7.33
CA HIS A 250 -9.26 6.57 6.66
C HIS A 250 -10.35 6.06 7.61
N ILE A 251 -10.04 5.05 8.42
CA ILE A 251 -10.97 4.55 9.45
C ILE A 251 -11.03 5.48 10.66
N ALA A 252 -9.95 6.15 11.04
CA ALA A 252 -10.02 7.15 12.11
C ALA A 252 -11.01 8.27 11.77
N GLY A 253 -11.09 8.66 10.49
CA GLY A 253 -12.12 9.57 9.99
C GLY A 253 -13.52 8.96 9.81
N LEU A 254 -13.65 7.62 9.76
CA LEU A 254 -14.88 6.92 9.37
C LEU A 254 -15.40 5.85 10.36
N ALA A 255 -14.75 5.59 11.49
CA ALA A 255 -15.14 4.75 12.62
C ALA A 255 -15.80 3.36 12.37
N HIS A 256 -15.49 2.56 11.33
CA HIS A 256 -16.30 1.35 11.04
C HIS A 256 -15.61 0.12 10.40
N CYS A 257 -16.13 -1.09 10.68
CA CYS A 257 -15.67 -2.44 10.28
C CYS A 257 -16.05 -2.84 8.85
N GLY A 258 -15.07 -3.41 8.12
CA GLY A 258 -15.26 -4.02 6.80
C GLY A 258 -14.95 -3.09 5.62
N PHE A 259 -15.49 -3.41 4.45
CA PHE A 259 -15.53 -2.48 3.31
C PHE A 259 -16.35 -1.27 3.74
N VAL A 260 -15.69 -0.14 3.95
CA VAL A 260 -16.34 1.03 4.54
C VAL A 260 -17.36 1.61 3.58
N ASN A 261 -18.64 1.51 3.94
CA ASN A 261 -19.72 2.29 3.35
C ASN A 261 -20.12 3.38 4.35
N ALA A 262 -19.52 4.56 4.19
CA ALA A 262 -19.72 5.69 5.10
C ALA A 262 -21.20 6.10 5.21
N THR A 263 -21.96 6.00 4.12
CA THR A 263 -23.38 6.35 4.09
C THR A 263 -24.23 5.34 4.88
N ALA A 264 -23.95 4.04 4.73
CA ALA A 264 -24.67 3.00 5.48
C ALA A 264 -24.34 3.03 6.99
N ALA A 265 -23.12 3.43 7.34
CA ALA A 265 -22.66 3.52 8.72
C ALA A 265 -23.37 4.61 9.56
N LEU A 266 -23.94 5.64 8.91
CA LEU A 266 -24.70 6.69 9.61
C LEU A 266 -26.03 6.19 10.19
N ASN A 267 -26.58 5.10 9.66
CA ASN A 267 -27.80 4.48 10.16
C ASN A 267 -27.70 2.95 10.09
N PRO A 268 -26.97 2.33 11.04
CA PRO A 268 -26.68 0.90 11.00
C PRO A 268 -27.87 0.02 11.42
N GLY A 269 -28.94 0.61 11.97
CA GLY A 269 -30.06 -0.10 12.58
C GLY A 269 -29.69 -0.74 13.92
N LEU A 270 -28.80 -1.74 13.90
CA LEU A 270 -28.33 -2.45 15.08
C LEU A 270 -26.85 -2.17 15.38
N ILE A 271 -26.52 -2.04 16.67
CA ILE A 271 -25.14 -1.94 17.15
C ILE A 271 -24.83 -3.05 18.17
N PHE A 272 -23.57 -3.49 18.16
CA PHE A 272 -22.99 -4.34 19.19
C PHE A 272 -22.20 -3.45 20.15
N ASP A 273 -22.78 -3.18 21.31
CA ASP A 273 -22.17 -2.31 22.30
C ASP A 273 -21.37 -3.12 23.32
N SER A 274 -20.15 -2.68 23.63
CA SER A 274 -19.24 -3.30 24.59
C SER A 274 -18.64 -2.24 25.50
N SER A 275 -18.87 -2.38 26.81
CA SER A 275 -18.37 -1.44 27.81
C SER A 275 -16.92 -1.72 28.23
N TYR A 276 -16.31 -0.74 28.88
CA TYR A 276 -15.02 -0.91 29.57
C TYR A 276 -15.04 -2.11 30.53
N ASP A 277 -16.13 -2.32 31.27
CA ASP A 277 -16.26 -3.43 32.23
C ASP A 277 -16.25 -4.80 31.55
N ASN A 278 -16.77 -4.90 30.32
CA ASN A 278 -16.69 -6.13 29.52
C ASN A 278 -15.25 -6.44 29.13
N TYR A 279 -14.48 -5.42 28.71
CA TYR A 279 -13.05 -5.58 28.41
C TYR A 279 -12.24 -5.92 29.66
N MET A 280 -12.60 -5.34 30.80
CA MET A 280 -11.94 -5.60 32.06
C MET A 280 -12.23 -7.02 32.59
N SER A 281 -13.49 -7.46 32.45
CA SER A 281 -13.89 -8.84 32.73
C SER A 281 -13.16 -9.86 31.83
N PHE A 282 -13.01 -9.55 30.54
CA PHE A 282 -12.19 -10.35 29.63
C PHE A 282 -10.72 -10.42 30.07
N LEU A 283 -10.11 -9.27 30.41
CA LEU A 283 -8.73 -9.23 30.87
C LEU A 283 -8.53 -10.05 32.14
N CYS A 284 -9.45 -9.93 33.10
CA CYS A 284 -9.43 -10.67 34.35
C CYS A 284 -9.73 -12.17 34.18
N GLY A 285 -10.36 -12.58 33.07
CA GLY A 285 -10.54 -13.98 32.71
C GLY A 285 -9.31 -14.64 32.09
N ILE A 286 -8.28 -13.88 31.73
CA ILE A 286 -7.01 -14.43 31.27
C ILE A 286 -6.24 -14.98 32.47
N ASN A 287 -5.90 -16.27 32.43
CA ASN A 287 -5.20 -16.91 33.54
C ASN A 287 -3.85 -16.21 33.85
N GLY A 288 -3.65 -15.82 35.11
CA GLY A 288 -2.44 -15.14 35.57
C GLY A 288 -2.35 -13.64 35.25
N SER A 289 -3.37 -13.03 34.64
CA SER A 289 -3.33 -11.61 34.27
C SER A 289 -3.55 -10.65 35.45
N ALA A 290 -4.17 -11.11 36.55
CA ALA A 290 -4.64 -10.24 37.63
C ALA A 290 -3.58 -9.28 38.21
N PRO A 291 -2.32 -9.69 38.48
CA PRO A 291 -1.29 -8.77 38.97
C PRO A 291 -0.93 -7.68 37.96
N VAL A 292 -0.91 -8.05 36.67
CA VAL A 292 -0.59 -7.13 35.56
C VAL A 292 -1.72 -6.13 35.37
N VAL A 293 -2.96 -6.60 35.40
CA VAL A 293 -4.16 -5.77 35.30
C VAL A 293 -4.18 -4.73 36.42
N LEU A 294 -3.96 -5.16 37.68
CA LEU A 294 -3.92 -4.25 38.83
C LEU A 294 -2.80 -3.20 38.69
N ASN A 295 -1.60 -3.61 38.29
CA ASN A 295 -0.46 -2.70 38.15
C ASN A 295 -0.68 -1.60 37.09
N TYR A 296 -1.33 -1.94 35.98
CA TYR A 296 -1.52 -1.00 34.87
C TYR A 296 -2.82 -0.19 34.93
N THR A 297 -3.86 -0.70 35.58
CA THR A 297 -5.17 -0.03 35.65
C THR A 297 -5.49 0.56 37.02
N GLY A 298 -4.80 0.11 38.07
CA GLY A 298 -5.15 0.41 39.45
C GLY A 298 -6.38 -0.35 39.97
N GLU A 299 -7.01 -1.18 39.16
CA GLU A 299 -8.26 -1.88 39.49
C GLU A 299 -8.03 -3.38 39.69
N SER A 300 -8.68 -3.94 40.71
CA SER A 300 -8.55 -5.35 41.05
C SER A 300 -9.52 -6.22 40.27
N CYS A 301 -9.10 -7.43 39.88
CA CYS A 301 -9.96 -8.37 39.18
C CYS A 301 -11.10 -8.97 40.03
N TRP A 302 -11.08 -8.80 41.36
CA TRP A 302 -12.11 -9.35 42.26
C TRP A 302 -13.51 -8.77 42.03
N VAL A 303 -13.61 -7.57 41.45
CA VAL A 303 -14.90 -6.92 41.17
C VAL A 303 -15.47 -7.23 39.78
N TYR A 304 -14.72 -7.97 38.94
CA TYR A 304 -15.07 -8.26 37.55
C TYR A 304 -15.39 -9.73 37.33
N ASN A 305 -16.21 -10.03 36.31
CA ASN A 305 -16.56 -11.41 35.97
C ASN A 305 -15.44 -12.08 35.16
N SER A 306 -14.55 -12.80 35.84
CA SER A 306 -13.41 -13.50 35.22
C SER A 306 -13.78 -14.75 34.39
N THR A 307 -15.06 -15.02 34.14
CA THR A 307 -15.48 -16.13 33.28
C THR A 307 -15.59 -15.74 31.79
N ILE A 308 -15.53 -14.45 31.47
CA ILE A 308 -15.66 -13.94 30.10
C ILE A 308 -14.40 -14.26 29.29
N THR A 309 -14.59 -14.92 28.14
CA THR A 309 -13.51 -15.15 27.17
C THR A 309 -13.68 -14.26 25.93
N GLY A 310 -12.66 -14.21 25.05
CA GLY A 310 -12.70 -13.36 23.86
C GLY A 310 -13.86 -13.67 22.91
N ALA A 311 -14.36 -14.91 22.88
CA ALA A 311 -15.53 -15.28 22.08
C ALA A 311 -16.84 -14.70 22.66
N ASP A 312 -16.88 -14.43 23.96
CA ASP A 312 -18.08 -13.99 24.69
C ASP A 312 -18.20 -12.46 24.73
N LEU A 313 -17.15 -11.73 24.34
CA LEU A 313 -17.21 -10.29 24.15
C LEU A 313 -18.27 -9.93 23.10
N ASN A 314 -19.06 -8.89 23.37
CA ASN A 314 -20.14 -8.45 22.50
C ASN A 314 -19.61 -7.65 21.29
N LEU A 315 -18.83 -8.32 20.46
CA LEU A 315 -18.19 -7.76 19.27
C LEU A 315 -18.98 -8.15 18.01
N PRO A 316 -18.91 -7.33 16.94
CA PRO A 316 -19.52 -7.61 15.64
C PRO A 316 -18.84 -8.74 14.86
N SER A 317 -17.99 -9.54 15.52
CA SER A 317 -17.37 -10.74 14.98
C SER A 317 -17.31 -11.85 16.05
N ILE A 318 -17.23 -13.09 15.58
CA ILE A 318 -17.10 -14.27 16.44
C ILE A 318 -15.85 -15.02 15.98
N THR A 319 -14.90 -15.21 16.90
CA THR A 319 -13.70 -16.01 16.65
C THR A 319 -13.59 -17.10 17.70
N ILE A 320 -13.50 -18.36 17.25
CA ILE A 320 -13.28 -19.53 18.11
C ILE A 320 -11.99 -20.21 17.64
N ALA A 321 -10.92 -20.08 18.42
CA ALA A 321 -9.60 -20.60 18.06
C ALA A 321 -9.55 -22.14 17.99
N LYS A 322 -10.33 -22.82 18.85
CA LYS A 322 -10.48 -24.27 18.86
C LYS A 322 -11.89 -24.62 19.33
N LEU A 323 -12.70 -25.18 18.44
CA LEU A 323 -14.02 -25.69 18.80
C LEU A 323 -13.90 -27.17 19.20
N ASN A 324 -14.20 -27.47 20.46
CA ASN A 324 -14.33 -28.85 20.93
C ASN A 324 -15.82 -29.16 21.09
N GLN A 325 -16.35 -30.05 20.25
CA GLN A 325 -17.78 -30.37 20.17
C GLN A 325 -18.65 -29.14 19.82
N SER A 326 -19.30 -28.53 20.81
CA SER A 326 -20.24 -27.42 20.61
C SER A 326 -19.96 -26.29 21.60
N ARG A 327 -20.18 -25.05 21.16
CA ARG A 327 -20.07 -23.86 21.99
C ARG A 327 -21.20 -22.91 21.66
N THR A 328 -21.89 -22.43 22.69
CA THR A 328 -22.88 -21.36 22.57
C THR A 328 -22.20 -20.03 22.83
N VAL A 329 -22.49 -19.03 21.99
CA VAL A 329 -21.98 -17.67 22.10
C VAL A 329 -23.19 -16.75 22.18
N LEU A 330 -23.23 -15.89 23.20
CA LEU A 330 -24.27 -14.89 23.37
C LEU A 330 -23.83 -13.56 22.77
N ARG A 331 -24.77 -12.85 22.18
CA ARG A 331 -24.58 -11.48 21.66
C ARG A 331 -25.77 -10.64 22.06
N SER A 332 -25.52 -9.38 22.35
CA SER A 332 -26.59 -8.42 22.60
C SER A 332 -26.53 -7.33 21.54
N VAL A 333 -27.64 -7.10 20.86
CA VAL A 333 -27.79 -6.04 19.87
C VAL A 333 -28.68 -4.95 20.45
N THR A 334 -28.31 -3.70 20.22
CA THR A 334 -29.11 -2.53 20.57
C THR A 334 -29.63 -1.89 19.29
N ASN A 335 -30.93 -1.58 19.24
CA ASN A 335 -31.52 -0.89 18.10
C ASN A 335 -31.35 0.62 18.25
N VAL A 336 -30.70 1.26 17.27
CA VAL A 336 -30.49 2.71 17.19
C VAL A 336 -31.32 3.35 16.06
N GLY A 337 -32.06 2.55 15.31
CA GLY A 337 -32.97 2.97 14.24
C GLY A 337 -34.41 3.14 14.71
N GLY A 338 -35.36 2.85 13.81
CA GLY A 338 -36.79 2.86 14.10
C GLY A 338 -37.26 1.57 14.76
N ASN A 339 -38.58 1.40 14.91
CA ASN A 339 -39.14 0.12 15.34
C ASN A 339 -39.08 -0.89 14.19
N GLU A 340 -38.28 -1.94 14.34
CA GLU A 340 -37.87 -2.80 13.24
C GLU A 340 -37.94 -4.29 13.62
N THR A 341 -38.17 -5.13 12.62
CA THR A 341 -38.17 -6.60 12.75
C THR A 341 -37.04 -7.16 11.91
N TYR A 342 -36.20 -7.98 12.53
CA TYR A 342 -35.02 -8.56 11.91
C TYR A 342 -35.18 -10.06 11.70
N SER A 343 -34.55 -10.56 10.62
CA SER A 343 -34.44 -11.97 10.30
C SER A 343 -32.97 -12.32 10.12
N VAL A 344 -32.48 -13.35 10.79
CA VAL A 344 -31.07 -13.70 10.80
C VAL A 344 -30.77 -14.76 9.74
N GLY A 345 -29.89 -14.42 8.80
CA GLY A 345 -29.28 -15.37 7.86
C GLY A 345 -27.84 -15.71 8.27
N TRP A 346 -27.42 -16.96 8.07
CA TRP A 346 -26.04 -17.37 8.34
C TRP A 346 -25.55 -18.40 7.33
N SER A 347 -24.23 -18.43 7.11
CA SER A 347 -23.53 -19.47 6.36
C SER A 347 -22.49 -20.09 7.28
N ALA A 348 -22.56 -21.41 7.49
CA ALA A 348 -21.65 -22.10 8.40
C ALA A 348 -20.24 -22.21 7.79
N PRO A 349 -19.16 -21.94 8.57
CA PRO A 349 -17.80 -22.22 8.13
C PRO A 349 -17.57 -23.70 7.82
N PHE A 350 -16.57 -24.00 6.99
CA PHE A 350 -16.23 -25.38 6.65
C PHE A 350 -15.93 -26.21 7.91
N GLY A 351 -16.58 -27.37 8.04
CA GLY A 351 -16.35 -28.32 9.13
C GLY A 351 -17.09 -28.02 10.44
N VAL A 352 -18.01 -27.04 10.49
CA VAL A 352 -18.83 -26.74 11.67
C VAL A 352 -20.30 -26.55 11.30
N SER A 353 -21.22 -26.79 12.24
CA SER A 353 -22.64 -26.42 12.11
C SER A 353 -22.95 -25.19 12.95
N VAL A 354 -23.74 -24.26 12.42
CA VAL A 354 -24.17 -23.04 13.13
C VAL A 354 -25.69 -23.05 13.26
N LYS A 355 -26.18 -22.67 14.45
CA LYS A 355 -27.60 -22.45 14.74
C LYS A 355 -27.74 -21.15 15.53
N VAL A 356 -28.65 -20.28 15.10
CA VAL A 356 -28.96 -19.02 15.79
C VAL A 356 -30.38 -19.09 16.37
N SER A 357 -30.58 -18.52 17.56
CA SER A 357 -31.88 -18.42 18.22
C SER A 357 -31.92 -17.15 19.08
N PRO A 358 -32.94 -16.28 18.95
CA PRO A 358 -34.03 -16.34 17.97
C PRO A 358 -33.57 -16.00 16.54
N ALA A 359 -34.17 -16.65 15.53
CA ALA A 359 -33.88 -16.36 14.12
C ALA A 359 -34.70 -15.18 13.56
N HIS A 360 -35.81 -14.84 14.21
CA HIS A 360 -36.67 -13.71 13.88
C HIS A 360 -37.07 -13.00 15.16
N PHE A 361 -36.89 -11.68 15.22
CA PHE A 361 -37.23 -10.90 16.40
C PHE A 361 -37.60 -9.46 16.05
N TYR A 362 -38.45 -8.86 16.87
CA TYR A 362 -38.79 -7.45 16.84
C TYR A 362 -38.03 -6.74 17.95
N ILE A 363 -37.51 -5.56 17.67
CA ILE A 363 -36.82 -4.71 18.64
C ILE A 363 -37.23 -3.26 18.43
N ALA A 364 -37.77 -2.63 19.47
CA ALA A 364 -38.16 -1.22 19.41
C ALA A 364 -36.91 -0.32 19.44
N SER A 365 -37.05 0.93 19.01
CA SER A 365 -35.96 1.91 19.05
C SER A 365 -35.43 2.09 20.48
N GLY A 366 -34.11 1.99 20.67
CA GLY A 366 -33.43 2.08 21.96
C GLY A 366 -33.42 0.80 22.79
N GLU A 367 -34.18 -0.24 22.40
CA GLU A 367 -34.24 -1.50 23.14
C GLU A 367 -33.08 -2.43 22.80
N LYS A 368 -32.86 -3.44 23.67
CA LYS A 368 -31.84 -4.47 23.52
C LYS A 368 -32.45 -5.85 23.34
N GLN A 369 -31.87 -6.66 22.45
CA GLN A 369 -32.18 -8.07 22.28
C GLN A 369 -30.92 -8.89 22.54
N VAL A 370 -31.07 -10.04 23.19
CA VAL A 370 -30.02 -11.05 23.37
C VAL A 370 -30.32 -12.27 22.51
#